data_AF-A0A929UPJ8-F1
#
_entry.id   AF-A0A929UPJ8-F1
#
_cell.length_a   1.000
_cell.length_b   1.000
_cell.length_c   1.000
_cell.angle_alpha   90.00
_cell.angle_beta   90.00
_cell.angle_gamma   90.00
#
_symmetry.space_group_name_H-M   'P 1'
#
loop_
_entity.id
_entity.type
_entity.pdbx_description
1 polymer ?
#
loop_
_entity_poly.entity_id
_entity_poly.type
_entity_poly.pdbx_seq_one_letter_code
_entity_poly.pdbx_strand_id
1 'polypeptide(L)'
;SAGITENECIRRDLHVRTGLAPLHTVARSNTSDFRHGFVKIVANKKGIIIGGTIVAPNASDMIHEISLAIRQNMTVEDLANMPHAFLSWSEAIRVAASRAIR
;
A
#
# COMPACT_ATOMS: atom_id res chain seq x y z
N SER A 1 -4.58 -3.62 8.86
CA SER A 1 -3.16 -3.45 8.53
C SER A 1 -2.51 -4.83 8.46
N ALA A 2 -1.32 -4.92 7.85
CA ALA A 2 -0.51 -6.14 7.84
C ALA A 2 0.98 -5.76 7.97
N GLY A 3 1.77 -6.61 8.62
CA GLY A 3 3.19 -6.34 8.89
C GLY A 3 3.43 -5.16 9.83
N ILE A 4 4.58 -4.51 9.69
CA ILE A 4 4.99 -3.41 10.57
C ILE A 4 4.50 -2.05 10.07
N THR A 5 4.12 -1.17 11.00
CA THR A 5 3.69 0.20 10.67
C THR A 5 4.87 1.16 10.61
N GLU A 6 4.73 2.29 9.91
CA GLU A 6 5.75 3.36 9.90
C GLU A 6 6.05 3.86 11.32
N ASN A 7 5.03 4.05 12.17
CA ASN A 7 5.20 4.44 13.57
C ASN A 7 6.00 3.41 14.39
N GLU A 8 5.84 2.12 14.08
CA GLU A 8 6.65 1.07 14.69
C GLU A 8 8.10 1.08 14.18
N CYS A 9 8.32 1.41 12.91
CA CYS A 9 9.66 1.59 12.35
C CYS A 9 10.39 2.74 13.03
N ILE A 10 9.73 3.90 13.18
CA ILE A 10 10.27 5.09 13.87
C ILE A 10 10.64 4.74 15.32
N ARG A 11 9.75 4.06 16.06
CA ARG A 11 10.03 3.62 17.44
C ARG A 11 11.20 2.65 17.56
N ARG A 12 11.53 1.92 16.49
CA ARG A 12 12.61 0.95 16.43
C ARG A 12 13.88 1.48 15.75
N ASP A 13 13.91 2.77 15.39
CA ASP A 13 14.99 3.40 14.62
C ASP A 13 15.30 2.68 13.28
N LEU A 14 14.24 2.11 12.68
CA LEU A 14 14.33 1.43 11.40
C LEU A 14 14.15 2.43 10.26
N HIS A 15 15.19 2.55 9.45
CA HIS A 15 15.15 3.33 8.22
C HIS A 15 14.38 2.58 7.15
N VAL A 16 13.25 3.13 6.72
CA VAL A 16 12.30 2.54 5.78
C VAL A 16 11.95 3.53 4.67
N ARG A 17 11.48 3.00 3.54
CA ARG A 17 10.79 3.78 2.51
C ARG A 17 9.30 3.66 2.75
N THR A 18 8.57 4.75 2.56
CA THR A 18 7.11 4.74 2.67
C THR A 18 6.48 5.36 1.43
N GLY A 19 5.36 4.78 1.00
CA GLY A 19 4.56 5.30 -0.09
C GLY A 19 3.12 5.43 0.35
N LEU A 20 2.52 6.60 0.16
CA LEU A 20 1.14 6.88 0.56
C LEU A 20 0.32 7.30 -0.65
N ALA A 21 -0.83 6.66 -0.85
CA ALA A 21 -1.83 7.00 -1.84
C ALA A 21 -3.15 7.37 -1.15
N PRO A 22 -3.57 8.65 -1.21
CA PRO A 22 -4.93 9.02 -0.82
C PRO A 22 -5.95 8.39 -1.77
N LEU A 23 -7.14 7.99 -1.29
CA LEU A 23 -8.11 7.34 -2.17
C LEU A 23 -8.62 8.23 -3.30
N HIS A 24 -8.68 9.55 -3.12
CA HIS A 24 -9.10 10.48 -4.17
C HIS A 24 -8.19 10.49 -5.41
N THR A 25 -7.04 9.82 -5.38
CA THR A 25 -6.13 9.71 -6.54
C THR A 25 -6.47 8.55 -7.46
N VAL A 26 -7.41 7.67 -7.10
CA VAL A 26 -7.81 6.52 -7.94
C VAL A 26 -9.20 6.70 -8.52
N ALA A 27 -9.43 6.15 -9.72
CA ALA A 27 -10.67 6.35 -10.47
C ALA A 27 -11.92 5.84 -9.73
N ARG A 28 -11.79 4.78 -8.93
CA ARG A 28 -12.88 4.25 -8.08
C ARG A 28 -13.46 5.30 -7.12
N SER A 29 -12.67 6.27 -6.67
CA SER A 29 -13.18 7.35 -5.80
C SER A 29 -14.22 8.22 -6.50
N ASN A 30 -14.11 8.41 -7.81
CA ASN A 30 -15.05 9.21 -8.58
C ASN A 30 -16.37 8.46 -8.81
N THR A 31 -16.33 7.15 -9.05
CA THR A 31 -17.53 6.35 -9.34
C THR A 31 -18.33 5.94 -8.11
N SER A 32 -17.71 5.99 -6.93
CA SER A 32 -18.34 5.66 -5.64
C SER A 32 -18.72 6.87 -4.79
N ASP A 33 -18.39 8.08 -5.25
CA ASP A 33 -18.50 9.34 -4.49
C ASP A 33 -17.84 9.27 -3.08
N PHE A 34 -16.76 8.48 -2.96
CA PHE A 34 -16.02 8.32 -1.72
C PHE A 34 -14.56 8.71 -1.91
N ARG A 35 -14.13 9.77 -1.20
CA ARG A 35 -12.80 10.39 -1.39
C ARG A 35 -11.86 10.24 -0.19
N HIS A 36 -12.40 9.91 0.98
CA HIS A 36 -11.64 9.90 2.23
C HIS A 36 -10.82 8.61 2.40
N GLY A 37 -9.72 8.67 3.16
CA GLY A 37 -8.88 7.51 3.42
C GLY A 37 -7.64 7.42 2.53
N PHE A 38 -6.88 6.34 2.72
CA PHE A 38 -5.57 6.16 2.11
C PHE A 38 -5.10 4.70 2.13
N VAL A 39 -4.11 4.41 1.30
CA VAL A 39 -3.23 3.25 1.41
C VAL A 39 -1.80 3.75 1.71
N LYS A 40 -1.13 3.13 2.67
CA LYS A 40 0.28 3.36 2.98
C LYS A 40 1.04 2.03 2.92
N ILE A 41 2.14 2.00 2.16
CA ILE A 41 3.09 0.89 2.08
C ILE A 41 4.36 1.26 2.83
N VAL A 42 4.95 0.28 3.52
CA VAL A 42 6.24 0.38 4.21
C VAL A 42 7.17 -0.69 3.64
N ALA A 43 8.36 -0.26 3.21
CA ALA A 43 9.38 -1.12 2.65
C ALA A 43 10.74 -0.88 3.30
N ASN A 44 11.58 -1.90 3.35
CA ASN A 44 12.95 -1.76 3.86
C ASN A 44 13.86 -1.05 2.83
N LYS A 45 15.13 -0.81 3.20
CA LYS A 45 16.11 -0.16 2.31
C LYS A 45 16.34 -0.88 0.97
N LYS A 46 16.01 -2.18 0.88
CA LYS A 46 16.14 -2.99 -0.34
C LYS A 46 14.87 -2.96 -1.20
N GLY A 47 13.84 -2.20 -0.81
CA GLY A 47 12.55 -2.14 -1.50
C GLY A 47 11.61 -3.30 -1.16
N ILE A 48 11.98 -4.22 -0.26
CA ILE A 48 11.09 -5.33 0.15
C ILE A 48 9.97 -4.80 1.03
N ILE A 49 8.73 -5.17 0.72
CA ILE A 49 7.55 -4.78 1.49
C ILE A 49 7.56 -5.50 2.83
N ILE A 50 7.45 -4.73 3.91
CA ILE A 50 7.46 -5.22 5.30
C ILE A 50 6.18 -4.85 6.05
N GLY A 51 5.32 -4.02 5.46
CA GLY A 51 4.06 -3.66 6.06
C GLY A 51 3.19 -2.75 5.21
N GLY A 52 1.95 -2.58 5.65
CA GLY A 52 1.03 -1.65 5.05
C GLY A 52 -0.23 -1.39 5.88
N THR A 53 -0.82 -0.22 5.66
CA THR A 53 -2.03 0.26 6.32
C THR A 53 -3.01 0.75 5.27
N ILE A 54 -4.26 0.32 5.40
CA ILE A 54 -5.34 0.69 4.48
C ILE A 54 -6.48 1.27 5.32
N VAL A 55 -6.96 2.45 4.92
CA VAL A 55 -8.18 3.08 5.39
C VAL A 55 -9.04 3.34 4.16
N ALA A 56 -9.98 2.44 3.90
CA ALA A 56 -10.81 2.44 2.69
C ALA A 56 -12.05 1.56 2.89
N PRO A 57 -13.09 1.70 2.04
CA PRO A 57 -14.11 0.66 1.89
C PRO A 57 -13.43 -0.66 1.48
N ASN A 58 -13.89 -1.78 2.02
CA ASN A 58 -13.31 -3.10 1.76
C ASN A 58 -11.82 -3.23 2.15
N ALA A 59 -11.32 -2.42 3.08
CA ALA A 59 -9.93 -2.49 3.54
C ALA A 59 -9.51 -3.90 4.00
N SER A 60 -10.43 -4.64 4.63
CA SER A 60 -10.20 -6.01 5.09
C SER A 60 -9.98 -7.01 3.94
N ASP A 61 -10.59 -6.79 2.77
CA ASP A 61 -10.40 -7.65 1.60
C ASP A 61 -9.09 -7.29 0.90
N MET A 62 -8.84 -5.98 0.75
CA MET A 62 -7.64 -5.44 0.11
C MET A 62 -6.35 -5.80 0.86
N ILE A 63 -6.39 -5.87 2.19
CA ILE A 63 -5.17 -6.09 2.99
C ILE A 63 -4.51 -7.44 2.72
N HIS A 64 -5.25 -8.42 2.21
CA HIS A 64 -4.70 -9.72 1.84
C HIS A 64 -3.61 -9.63 0.76
N GLU A 65 -3.71 -8.66 -0.15
CA GLU A 65 -2.69 -8.43 -1.17
C GLU A 65 -1.34 -8.02 -0.53
N ILE A 66 -1.38 -7.11 0.43
CA ILE A 66 -0.20 -6.67 1.20
C ILE A 66 0.34 -7.83 2.05
N SER A 67 -0.54 -8.61 2.69
CA SER A 67 -0.12 -9.79 3.46
C SER A 67 0.59 -10.82 2.58
N LEU A 68 0.12 -11.06 1.37
CA LEU A 68 0.76 -11.94 0.41
C LEU A 68 2.12 -11.38 -0.04
N ALA A 69 2.20 -10.09 -0.35
CA ALA A 69 3.43 -9.42 -0.74
C ALA A 69 4.51 -9.54 0.34
N ILE A 70 4.15 -9.33 1.62
CA ILE A 70 5.05 -9.52 2.76
C ILE A 70 5.50 -10.98 2.85
N ARG A 71 4.55 -11.94 2.77
CA ARG A 71 4.85 -13.38 2.86
C ARG A 71 5.82 -13.84 1.78
N GLN A 72 5.73 -13.27 0.58
CA GLN A 72 6.57 -13.63 -0.56
C GLN A 72 7.84 -12.77 -0.70
N ASN A 73 8.10 -11.87 0.24
CA ASN A 73 9.20 -10.90 0.16
C ASN A 73 9.20 -10.13 -1.17
N MET A 74 8.02 -9.73 -1.65
CA MET A 74 7.90 -8.93 -2.87
C MET A 74 8.50 -7.54 -2.68
N THR A 75 9.07 -7.01 -3.75
CA THR A 75 9.52 -5.61 -3.79
C THR A 75 8.35 -4.66 -4.06
N VAL A 76 8.53 -3.38 -3.74
CA VAL A 76 7.56 -2.33 -4.10
C VAL A 76 7.42 -2.18 -5.61
N GLU A 77 8.46 -2.48 -6.38
CA GLU A 77 8.45 -2.56 -7.83
C GLU A 77 7.59 -3.71 -8.34
N ASP A 78 7.69 -4.91 -7.74
CA ASP A 78 6.85 -6.06 -8.11
C ASP A 78 5.37 -5.72 -7.91
N LEU A 79 5.03 -5.15 -6.76
CA LEU A 79 3.66 -4.78 -6.45
C LEU A 79 3.15 -3.63 -7.33
N ALA A 80 3.99 -2.65 -7.64
CA ALA A 80 3.64 -1.54 -8.53
C ALA A 80 3.39 -2.00 -9.98
N ASN A 81 4.14 -3.00 -10.45
CA ASN A 81 4.05 -3.56 -11.81
C ASN A 81 2.96 -4.64 -11.96
N MET A 82 2.46 -5.20 -10.85
CA MET A 82 1.36 -6.15 -10.88
C MET A 82 0.09 -5.49 -11.47
N PRO A 83 -0.61 -6.14 -12.41
CA PRO A 83 -1.90 -5.66 -12.88
C PRO A 83 -2.92 -5.60 -11.75
N HIS A 84 -3.54 -4.43 -11.58
CA HIS A 84 -4.65 -4.23 -10.66
C HIS A 84 -5.94 -4.08 -11.45
N ALA A 85 -7.03 -4.63 -10.92
CA ALA A 85 -8.34 -4.48 -11.54
C ALA A 85 -8.71 -2.99 -11.64
N PHE A 86 -9.01 -2.53 -12.86
CA PHE A 86 -9.39 -1.14 -13.08
C PHE A 86 -10.73 -0.82 -12.42
N LEU A 87 -10.89 0.41 -11.92
CA LEU A 87 -12.03 0.88 -11.13
C LEU A 87 -12.23 0.11 -9.82
N SER A 88 -11.16 -0.47 -9.27
CA SER A 88 -11.17 -1.09 -7.95
C SER A 88 -10.41 -0.24 -6.93
N TRP A 89 -10.64 -0.50 -5.64
CA TRP A 89 -9.86 0.15 -4.60
C TRP A 89 -8.40 -0.33 -4.54
N SER A 90 -8.09 -1.53 -5.05
CA SER A 90 -6.72 -2.04 -5.04
C SER A 90 -5.78 -1.21 -5.93
N GLU A 91 -6.28 -0.43 -6.89
CA GLU A 91 -5.45 0.55 -7.60
C GLU A 91 -4.73 1.53 -6.65
N ALA A 92 -5.27 1.79 -5.45
CA ALA A 92 -4.59 2.63 -4.46
C ALA A 92 -3.35 1.93 -3.87
N ILE A 93 -3.35 0.59 -3.79
CA ILE A 93 -2.16 -0.20 -3.42
C ILE A 93 -1.08 -0.03 -4.49
N ARG A 94 -1.42 -0.17 -5.78
CA ARG A 94 -0.49 0.09 -6.89
C ARG A 94 0.15 1.48 -6.81
N VAL A 95 -0.66 2.52 -6.59
CA VAL A 95 -0.19 3.91 -6.50
C VAL A 95 0.70 4.10 -5.27
N ALA A 96 0.34 3.51 -4.13
CA ALA A 96 1.16 3.59 -2.91
C ALA A 96 2.49 2.87 -3.09
N ALA A 97 2.50 1.69 -3.70
CA ALA A 97 3.71 0.94 -4.04
C ALA A 97 4.61 1.74 -4.98
N SER A 98 4.03 2.32 -6.04
CA SER A 98 4.77 3.17 -7.00
C SER A 98 5.45 4.37 -6.32
N ARG A 99 4.81 4.96 -5.31
CA ARG A 99 5.36 6.07 -4.53
C ARG A 99 6.47 5.65 -3.56
N ALA A 100 6.53 4.37 -3.19
CA ALA A 100 7.57 3.82 -2.31
C ALA A 100 8.86 3.38 -3.05
N ILE A 101 8.85 3.38 -4.39
CA ILE A 101 10.01 3.00 -5.23
C ILE A 101 11.19 3.97 -5.02
N ARG A 102 10.88 5.28 -4.91
CA ARG A 102 11.89 6.35 -4.83
C ARG A 102 12.11 6.81 -3.40
#